data_AF-A0A519QBB5-F1
#
_entry.id   AF-A0A519QBB5-F1
#
_cell.length_a   1.000
_cell.length_b   1.000
_cell.length_c   1.000
_cell.angle_alpha   90.00
_cell.angle_beta   90.00
_cell.angle_gamma   90.00
#
_symmetry.space_group_name_H-M   'P 1'
#
loop_
_entity.id
_entity.type
_entity.pdbx_description
1 polymer ?
#
loop_
_entity_poly.entity_id
_entity_poly.type
_entity_poly.pdbx_seq_one_letter_code
_entity_poly.pdbx_strand_id
1 'polypeptide(L)'
;MALALGAGQTPRTPDFTEADVVAVEACVSRADSKGDCPGAEAATRASITCMTGLPSDASEADLGVCLTTITDRCVGSYASTTSAMNALGIRLCSARSTAGVQAAVADWFERARVRLPAPVYGQYVAVYATAGPRAEEQVAAATETDELSRPLQRTAVRAGVWSSFASFLWQAERNES
;
A
#
# COMPACT_ATOMS: atom_id res chain seq x y z
N MET A 1 -8.07 21.14 13.04
CA MET A 1 -7.34 20.35 14.06
C MET A 1 -5.91 20.19 13.56
N ALA A 2 -4.93 20.85 14.19
CA ALA A 2 -3.56 20.82 13.73
C ALA A 2 -2.94 19.45 14.04
N LEU A 3 -2.64 18.68 13.00
CA LEU A 3 -1.77 17.51 13.11
C LEU A 3 -0.42 18.00 13.62
N ALA A 4 -0.05 17.60 14.83
CA ALA A 4 1.26 17.87 15.39
C ALA A 4 2.33 17.32 14.42
N LEU A 5 3.02 18.24 13.75
CA LEU A 5 4.23 17.97 12.98
C LEU A 5 5.23 17.34 13.95
N GLY A 6 5.42 16.03 13.79
CA GLY A 6 6.28 15.23 14.67
C GLY A 6 7.68 15.82 14.75
N ALA A 7 8.22 15.84 15.96
CA ALA A 7 9.63 16.07 16.22
C ALA A 7 10.49 15.29 15.22
N GLY A 8 11.46 15.98 14.59
CA GLY A 8 12.34 15.41 13.58
C GLY A 8 13.04 14.17 14.11
N GLN A 9 12.59 12.99 13.69
CA GLN A 9 13.29 11.75 13.92
C GLN A 9 14.60 11.82 13.14
N THR A 10 15.74 11.62 13.81
CA THR A 10 17.02 11.45 13.13
C THR A 10 16.92 10.25 12.20
N PRO A 11 17.14 10.41 10.88
CA PRO A 11 17.04 9.31 9.95
C PRO A 11 18.05 8.22 10.34
N ARG A 12 17.60 6.96 10.38
CA ARG A 12 18.42 5.82 10.78
C ARG A 12 19.17 5.24 9.59
N THR A 13 20.37 4.74 9.79
CA THR A 13 21.03 3.95 8.75
C THR A 13 20.18 2.71 8.44
N PRO A 14 19.93 2.38 7.16
CA PRO A 14 19.32 1.11 6.78
C PRO A 14 19.99 -0.08 7.46
N ASP A 15 19.19 -0.85 8.21
CA ASP A 15 19.57 -2.06 8.93
C ASP A 15 19.11 -3.34 8.20
N PHE A 16 18.54 -3.18 7.01
CA PHE A 16 17.99 -4.24 6.18
C PHE A 16 18.89 -4.55 4.98
N THR A 17 18.78 -5.77 4.49
CA THR A 17 19.50 -6.32 3.34
C THR A 17 18.59 -6.46 2.12
N GLU A 18 19.17 -6.70 0.94
CA GLU A 18 18.39 -7.06 -0.26
C GLU A 18 17.49 -8.29 0.00
N ALA A 19 17.96 -9.26 0.79
CA ALA A 19 17.17 -10.45 1.13
C ALA A 19 15.91 -10.09 1.91
N ASP A 20 15.99 -9.12 2.83
CA ASP A 20 14.82 -8.62 3.57
C ASP A 20 13.83 -7.93 2.62
N VAL A 21 14.33 -7.14 1.66
CA VAL A 21 13.47 -6.49 0.65
C VAL A 21 12.75 -7.54 -0.20
N VAL A 22 13.47 -8.52 -0.73
CA VAL A 22 12.91 -9.60 -1.55
C VAL A 22 11.90 -10.43 -0.76
N ALA A 23 12.13 -10.69 0.53
CA ALA A 23 11.19 -11.42 1.37
C ALA A 23 9.85 -10.68 1.53
N VAL A 24 9.88 -9.36 1.71
CA VAL A 24 8.65 -8.56 1.79
C VAL A 24 7.96 -8.46 0.43
N GLU A 25 8.72 -8.24 -0.66
CA GLU A 25 8.20 -8.22 -2.02
C GLU A 25 7.53 -9.55 -2.39
N ALA A 26 8.14 -10.68 -2.05
CA ALA A 26 7.57 -12.01 -2.25
C ALA A 26 6.29 -12.19 -1.43
N CYS A 27 6.24 -11.69 -0.19
CA CYS A 27 5.05 -11.75 0.64
C CYS A 27 3.85 -11.03 0.00
N VAL A 28 4.04 -9.78 -0.46
CA VAL A 28 2.94 -8.98 -1.04
C VAL A 28 2.46 -9.49 -2.39
N SER A 29 3.28 -10.28 -3.10
CA SER A 29 2.86 -10.96 -4.32
C SER A 29 1.94 -12.15 -4.07
N ARG A 30 1.83 -12.65 -2.83
CA ARG A 30 0.93 -13.75 -2.51
C ARG A 30 -0.48 -13.23 -2.31
N ALA A 31 -1.43 -13.80 -3.06
CA ALA A 31 -2.85 -13.44 -2.99
C ALA A 31 -3.48 -13.70 -1.61
N ASP A 32 -2.96 -14.66 -0.84
CA ASP A 32 -3.46 -15.05 0.48
C ASP A 32 -2.81 -14.27 1.64
N SER A 33 -1.81 -13.43 1.38
CA SER A 33 -1.10 -12.69 2.44
C SER A 33 -2.01 -11.75 3.22
N LYS A 34 -3.05 -11.19 2.57
CA LYS A 34 -3.94 -10.16 3.15
C LYS A 34 -3.16 -8.99 3.81
N GLY A 35 -1.95 -8.71 3.33
CA GLY A 35 -1.09 -7.67 3.90
C GLY A 35 -0.32 -8.05 5.18
N ASP A 36 -0.43 -9.29 5.65
CA ASP A 36 0.36 -9.81 6.78
C ASP A 36 1.80 -10.13 6.32
N CYS A 37 2.59 -9.06 6.18
CA CYS A 37 3.96 -9.12 5.68
C CYS A 37 4.97 -8.52 6.67
N PRO A 38 6.23 -9.00 6.67
CA PRO A 38 7.23 -8.62 7.66
C PRO A 38 7.47 -7.10 7.76
N GLY A 39 7.30 -6.55 8.96
CA GLY A 39 7.56 -5.14 9.24
C GLY A 39 6.53 -4.18 8.65
N ALA A 40 5.37 -4.66 8.21
CA ALA A 40 4.29 -3.86 7.64
C ALA A 40 3.25 -3.38 8.67
N GLU A 41 3.45 -3.61 9.98
CA GLU A 41 2.43 -3.36 11.02
C GLU A 41 2.07 -1.88 11.12
N ALA A 42 3.07 -1.00 11.03
CA ALA A 42 2.86 0.44 11.04
C ALA A 42 2.14 0.92 9.77
N ALA A 43 2.53 0.39 8.60
CA ALA A 43 1.87 0.69 7.33
C ALA A 43 0.42 0.21 7.34
N THR A 44 0.16 -1.00 7.82
CA THR A 44 -1.20 -1.57 7.98
C THR A 44 -2.09 -0.67 8.81
N ARG A 45 -1.64 -0.27 10.01
CA ARG A 45 -2.41 0.63 10.88
C ARG A 45 -2.71 1.97 10.20
N ALA A 46 -1.71 2.54 9.52
CA ALA A 46 -1.86 3.80 8.83
C ALA A 46 -2.80 3.70 7.62
N SER A 47 -2.69 2.65 6.81
CA SER A 47 -3.56 2.43 5.64
C SER A 47 -5.02 2.21 6.04
N ILE A 48 -5.28 1.44 7.11
CA ILE A 48 -6.64 1.29 7.68
C ILE A 48 -7.17 2.67 8.11
N THR A 49 -6.34 3.44 8.83
CA THR A 49 -6.70 4.80 9.26
C THR A 49 -7.01 5.73 8.08
N CYS A 50 -6.26 5.65 6.99
CA CYS A 50 -6.56 6.41 5.76
C CYS A 50 -7.92 5.99 5.17
N MET A 51 -8.23 4.70 5.13
CA MET A 51 -9.50 4.23 4.57
C MET A 51 -10.71 4.58 5.44
N THR A 52 -10.57 4.59 6.78
CA THR A 52 -11.73 4.74 7.67
C THR A 52 -11.82 6.10 8.37
N GLY A 53 -10.72 6.83 8.46
CA GLY A 53 -10.58 8.00 9.33
C GLY A 53 -10.61 9.35 8.64
N LEU A 54 -10.74 9.40 7.31
CA LEU A 54 -10.76 10.67 6.56
C LEU A 54 -12.11 11.41 6.73
N PRO A 55 -12.09 12.76 6.86
CA PRO A 55 -13.28 13.60 7.00
C PRO A 55 -14.32 13.35 5.90
N SER A 56 -15.61 13.49 6.19
CA SER A 56 -16.72 13.20 5.25
C SER A 56 -16.59 13.91 3.90
N ASP A 57 -16.05 15.13 3.90
CA ASP A 57 -15.81 15.98 2.73
C ASP A 57 -14.47 15.71 2.00
N ALA A 58 -13.66 14.78 2.49
CA ALA A 58 -12.43 14.37 1.83
C ALA A 58 -12.69 13.82 0.43
N SER A 59 -11.78 14.12 -0.49
CA SER A 59 -11.76 13.67 -1.88
C SER A 59 -10.90 12.40 -2.05
N GLU A 60 -10.99 11.77 -3.23
CA GLU A 60 -10.08 10.67 -3.60
C GLU A 60 -8.61 11.11 -3.57
N ALA A 61 -8.34 12.37 -3.93
CA ALA A 61 -6.99 12.93 -3.87
C ALA A 61 -6.47 12.96 -2.44
N ASP A 62 -7.31 13.26 -1.45
CA ASP A 62 -6.93 13.24 -0.03
C ASP A 62 -6.60 11.83 0.46
N LEU A 63 -7.33 10.82 -0.01
CA LEU A 63 -6.96 9.43 0.23
C LEU A 63 -5.60 9.09 -0.40
N GLY A 64 -5.40 9.47 -1.65
CA GLY A 64 -4.12 9.26 -2.36
C GLY A 64 -2.94 9.90 -1.61
N VAL A 65 -3.11 11.13 -1.11
CA VAL A 65 -2.12 11.82 -0.27
C VAL A 65 -1.89 11.07 1.04
N CYS A 66 -2.96 10.62 1.72
CA CYS A 66 -2.85 9.87 2.97
C CYS A 66 -2.04 8.59 2.79
N LEU A 67 -2.35 7.79 1.76
CA LEU A 67 -1.65 6.53 1.47
C LEU A 67 -0.20 6.77 1.03
N THR A 68 0.06 7.78 0.21
CA THR A 68 1.42 8.11 -0.27
C THR A 68 2.33 8.56 0.88
N THR A 69 1.78 9.34 1.83
CA THR A 69 2.50 9.81 3.03
C THR A 69 3.08 8.66 3.87
N ILE A 70 2.45 7.47 3.84
CA ILE A 70 2.95 6.27 4.54
C ILE A 70 4.31 5.86 3.98
N THR A 71 4.41 5.78 2.66
CA THR A 71 5.64 5.44 1.95
C THR A 71 6.69 6.52 2.14
N ASP A 72 6.32 7.80 1.98
CA ASP A 72 7.25 8.93 2.13
C ASP A 72 7.84 8.99 3.52
N ARG A 73 7.01 8.77 4.56
CA ARG A 73 7.48 8.74 5.95
C ARG A 73 8.41 7.55 6.21
N CYS A 74 8.14 6.40 5.60
CA CYS A 74 9.02 5.25 5.69
C CYS A 74 10.38 5.55 5.03
N VAL A 75 10.39 6.08 3.80
CA VAL A 75 11.62 6.42 3.07
C VAL A 75 12.41 7.49 3.83
N GLY A 76 11.73 8.55 4.27
CA GLY A 76 12.34 9.64 5.03
C GLY A 76 12.87 9.24 6.41
N SER A 77 12.48 8.06 6.93
CA SER A 77 13.04 7.52 8.17
C SER A 77 14.46 6.99 8.02
N TYR A 78 14.97 6.82 6.79
CA TYR A 78 16.30 6.27 6.53
C TYR A 78 17.31 7.31 6.04
N ALA A 79 18.52 7.28 6.60
CA ALA A 79 19.70 8.01 6.13
C ALA A 79 20.37 7.22 5.00
N SER A 80 19.86 7.34 3.78
CA SER A 80 20.46 6.70 2.61
C SER A 80 21.61 7.54 2.05
N THR A 81 22.83 6.99 2.06
CA THR A 81 24.04 7.69 1.62
C THR A 81 24.47 7.33 0.19
N THR A 82 23.80 6.37 -0.45
CA THR A 82 24.08 5.93 -1.83
C THR A 82 22.78 5.72 -2.62
N SER A 83 22.86 5.78 -3.95
CA SER A 83 21.72 5.48 -4.84
C SER A 83 21.22 4.04 -4.68
N ALA A 84 22.11 3.08 -4.47
CA ALA A 84 21.76 1.69 -4.22
C ALA A 84 20.96 1.54 -2.91
N MET A 85 21.40 2.14 -1.81
CA MET A 85 20.67 2.13 -0.54
C MET A 85 19.31 2.83 -0.65
N ASN A 86 19.25 3.94 -1.39
CA ASN A 86 17.99 4.62 -1.70
C ASN A 86 17.01 3.70 -2.42
N ALA A 87 17.47 2.99 -3.46
CA ALA A 87 16.63 2.06 -4.20
C ALA A 87 16.10 0.92 -3.30
N LEU A 88 16.93 0.37 -2.42
CA LEU A 88 16.51 -0.66 -1.45
C LEU A 88 15.46 -0.12 -0.46
N GLY A 89 15.69 1.08 0.08
CA GLY A 89 14.76 1.72 1.01
C GLY A 89 13.40 2.00 0.37
N ILE A 90 13.41 2.54 -0.85
CA ILE A 90 12.18 2.78 -1.62
C ILE A 90 11.43 1.46 -1.86
N ARG A 91 12.12 0.42 -2.34
CA ARG A 91 11.49 -0.90 -2.58
C ARG A 91 10.88 -1.47 -1.31
N LEU A 92 11.63 -1.49 -0.21
CA LEU A 92 11.15 -2.00 1.07
C LEU A 92 9.93 -1.23 1.56
N CYS A 93 9.99 0.10 1.54
CA CYS A 93 8.92 0.96 2.00
C CYS A 93 7.67 0.84 1.13
N SER A 94 7.81 0.83 -0.19
CA SER A 94 6.69 0.60 -1.10
C SER A 94 6.08 -0.79 -0.94
N ALA A 95 6.88 -1.84 -0.72
CA ALA A 95 6.36 -3.18 -0.45
C ALA A 95 5.58 -3.22 0.88
N ARG A 96 6.10 -2.63 1.96
CA ARG A 96 5.39 -2.53 3.24
C ARG A 96 4.12 -1.69 3.15
N SER A 97 4.15 -0.56 2.45
CA SER A 97 2.95 0.25 2.19
C SER A 97 1.93 -0.52 1.37
N THR A 98 2.35 -1.28 0.36
CA THR A 98 1.46 -2.16 -0.42
C THR A 98 0.82 -3.22 0.47
N ALA A 99 1.58 -3.86 1.35
CA ALA A 99 1.04 -4.79 2.35
C ALA A 99 0.01 -4.08 3.24
N GLY A 100 0.29 -2.86 3.70
CA GLY A 100 -0.65 -2.08 4.50
C GLY A 100 -1.97 -1.79 3.75
N VAL A 101 -1.90 -1.45 2.47
CA VAL A 101 -3.08 -1.26 1.61
C VAL A 101 -3.85 -2.57 1.43
N GLN A 102 -3.17 -3.69 1.19
CA GLN A 102 -3.81 -5.02 1.11
C GLN A 102 -4.56 -5.38 2.40
N ALA A 103 -3.98 -5.07 3.56
CA ALA A 103 -4.61 -5.28 4.85
C ALA A 103 -5.82 -4.37 5.05
N ALA A 104 -5.74 -3.10 4.66
CA ALA A 104 -6.88 -2.17 4.72
C ALA A 104 -8.03 -2.57 3.80
N VAL A 105 -7.71 -3.11 2.62
CA VAL A 105 -8.70 -3.72 1.73
C VAL A 105 -9.33 -4.97 2.36
N ALA A 106 -8.54 -5.86 2.95
CA ALA A 106 -9.07 -7.05 3.63
C ALA A 106 -9.98 -6.69 4.81
N ASP A 107 -9.60 -5.67 5.59
CA ASP A 107 -10.40 -5.11 6.69
C ASP A 107 -11.71 -4.49 6.17
N TRP A 108 -11.69 -3.79 5.04
CA TRP A 108 -12.92 -3.34 4.37
C TRP A 108 -13.85 -4.50 4.05
N PHE A 109 -13.33 -5.62 3.52
CA PHE A 109 -14.15 -6.80 3.20
C PHE A 109 -14.78 -7.44 4.44
N GLU A 110 -14.10 -7.46 5.58
CA GLU A 110 -14.69 -7.97 6.83
C GLU A 110 -15.83 -7.07 7.33
N ARG A 111 -15.67 -5.73 7.27
CA ARG A 111 -16.77 -4.81 7.60
C ARG A 111 -17.92 -4.90 6.60
N ALA A 112 -17.61 -4.97 5.31
CA ALA A 112 -18.57 -5.05 4.22
C ALA A 112 -19.44 -6.31 4.34
N ARG A 113 -18.85 -7.44 4.74
CA ARG A 113 -19.56 -8.71 4.95
C ARG A 113 -20.69 -8.59 5.97
N VAL A 114 -20.54 -7.72 6.96
CA VAL A 114 -21.54 -7.51 8.01
C VAL A 114 -22.61 -6.50 7.57
N ARG A 115 -22.24 -5.46 6.81
CA ARG A 115 -23.15 -4.36 6.45
C ARG A 115 -23.92 -4.57 5.14
N LEU A 116 -23.34 -5.29 4.17
CA LEU A 116 -23.89 -5.39 2.80
C LEU A 116 -24.77 -6.63 2.62
N PRO A 117 -25.84 -6.54 1.81
CA PRO A 117 -26.56 -7.71 1.33
C PRO A 117 -25.64 -8.69 0.60
N ALA A 118 -25.86 -10.00 0.78
CA ALA A 118 -25.01 -11.05 0.21
C ALA A 118 -24.77 -10.93 -1.32
N PRO A 119 -25.76 -10.57 -2.16
CA PRO A 119 -25.52 -10.40 -3.60
C PRO A 119 -24.55 -9.25 -3.92
N VAL A 120 -24.66 -8.13 -3.20
CA VAL A 120 -23.81 -6.95 -3.38
C VAL A 120 -22.39 -7.28 -2.89
N TYR A 121 -22.28 -7.89 -1.71
CA TYR A 121 -20.99 -8.35 -1.18
C TYR A 121 -20.29 -9.32 -2.15
N GLY A 122 -21.02 -10.26 -2.73
CA GLY A 122 -20.49 -11.22 -3.71
C GLY A 122 -19.89 -10.55 -4.94
N GLN A 123 -20.45 -9.43 -5.41
CA GLN A 123 -19.89 -8.66 -6.53
C GLN A 123 -18.52 -8.07 -6.17
N TYR A 124 -18.38 -7.45 -4.99
CA TYR A 124 -17.09 -6.92 -4.54
C TYR A 124 -16.06 -8.02 -4.35
N VAL A 125 -16.44 -9.18 -3.81
CA VAL A 125 -15.54 -10.34 -3.66
C VAL A 125 -15.04 -10.83 -5.01
N ALA A 126 -15.91 -10.89 -6.02
CA ALA A 126 -15.51 -11.26 -7.38
C ALA A 126 -14.50 -10.27 -7.97
N VAL A 127 -14.66 -8.96 -7.74
CA VAL A 127 -13.67 -7.96 -8.17
C VAL A 127 -12.35 -8.11 -7.41
N TYR A 128 -12.39 -8.30 -6.10
CA TYR A 128 -11.21 -8.50 -5.26
C TYR A 128 -10.37 -9.70 -5.69
N ALA A 129 -11.01 -10.81 -6.07
CA ALA A 129 -10.32 -11.98 -6.59
C ALA A 129 -9.47 -11.69 -7.85
N THR A 130 -9.76 -10.60 -8.57
CA THR A 130 -8.98 -10.17 -9.74
C THR A 130 -7.86 -9.18 -9.42
N ALA A 131 -7.84 -8.55 -8.24
CA ALA A 131 -6.90 -7.48 -7.92
C ALA A 131 -5.45 -8.00 -7.89
N GLY A 132 -5.20 -9.11 -7.19
CA GLY A 132 -3.90 -9.79 -7.16
C GLY A 132 -3.41 -10.23 -8.55
N PRO A 133 -4.20 -11.02 -9.31
CA PRO A 133 -3.85 -11.42 -10.66
C PRO A 133 -3.56 -10.24 -11.61
N ARG A 134 -4.37 -9.17 -11.57
CA ARG A 134 -4.13 -7.97 -12.38
C ARG A 134 -2.83 -7.27 -12.01
N ALA A 135 -2.53 -7.18 -10.71
CA ALA A 135 -1.27 -6.60 -10.27
C ALA A 135 -0.07 -7.38 -10.82
N GLU A 136 -0.11 -8.71 -10.75
CA GLU A 136 0.99 -9.55 -11.24
C GLU A 136 1.08 -9.58 -12.78
N GLU A 137 -0.05 -9.51 -13.49
CA GLU A 137 -0.08 -9.35 -14.96
C GLU A 137 0.61 -8.05 -15.39
N GLN A 138 0.28 -6.92 -14.74
CA GLN A 138 0.91 -5.63 -15.04
C GLN A 138 2.39 -5.60 -14.62
N VAL A 139 2.75 -6.24 -13.51
CA VAL A 139 4.16 -6.41 -13.08
C VAL A 139 4.95 -7.24 -14.10
N ALA A 140 4.35 -8.29 -14.65
CA ALA A 140 4.99 -9.13 -15.68
C ALA A 140 5.22 -8.36 -16.99
N ALA A 141 4.33 -7.42 -17.31
CA ALA A 141 4.46 -6.54 -18.47
C ALA A 141 5.40 -5.34 -18.24
N ALA A 142 5.84 -5.08 -17.00
CA ALA A 142 6.68 -3.93 -16.69
C ALA A 142 8.09 -4.06 -17.29
N THR A 143 8.47 -3.08 -18.12
CA THR A 143 9.78 -2.98 -18.77
C THR A 143 10.54 -1.78 -18.27
N GLU A 144 11.82 -1.97 -17.94
CA GLU A 144 12.73 -0.93 -17.46
C GLU A 144 12.69 0.34 -18.34
N THR A 145 12.80 1.50 -17.70
CA THR A 145 12.86 2.80 -18.35
C THR A 145 14.12 3.54 -17.92
N ASP A 146 14.46 4.63 -18.62
CA ASP A 146 15.62 5.47 -18.30
C ASP A 146 15.55 6.06 -16.87
N GLU A 147 14.35 6.16 -16.31
CA GLU A 147 14.10 6.77 -14.99
C GLU A 147 14.09 5.74 -13.84
N LEU A 148 13.78 4.46 -14.12
CA LEU A 148 13.50 3.46 -13.10
C LEU A 148 14.02 2.07 -13.49
N SER A 149 14.88 1.52 -12.64
CA SER A 149 15.28 0.11 -12.73
C SER A 149 14.07 -0.83 -12.67
N ARG A 150 14.18 -1.99 -13.33
CA ARG A 150 13.10 -2.99 -13.37
C ARG A 150 12.53 -3.36 -11.98
N PRO A 151 13.33 -3.58 -10.92
CA PRO A 151 12.79 -3.89 -9.59
C PRO A 151 11.93 -2.75 -9.02
N LEU A 152 12.39 -1.50 -9.13
CA LEU A 152 11.65 -0.34 -8.64
C LEU A 152 10.32 -0.16 -9.38
N GLN A 153 10.32 -0.34 -10.71
CA GLN A 153 9.13 -0.21 -11.52
C GLN A 153 8.08 -1.28 -11.17
N ARG A 154 8.50 -2.54 -10.99
CA ARG A 154 7.59 -3.63 -10.57
C ARG A 154 6.91 -3.30 -9.23
N THR A 155 7.68 -2.80 -8.28
CA THR A 155 7.16 -2.40 -6.97
C THR A 155 6.21 -1.20 -7.07
N ALA A 156 6.52 -0.21 -7.91
CA ALA A 156 5.63 0.93 -8.17
C ALA A 156 4.31 0.51 -8.84
N VAL A 157 4.35 -0.36 -9.86
CA VAL A 157 3.15 -0.88 -10.54
C VAL A 157 2.25 -1.61 -9.55
N ARG A 158 2.81 -2.50 -8.72
CA ARG A 158 2.04 -3.24 -7.71
C ARG A 158 1.38 -2.28 -6.70
N ALA A 159 2.14 -1.31 -6.20
CA ALA A 159 1.61 -0.30 -5.27
C ALA A 159 0.47 0.51 -5.90
N GLY A 160 0.62 0.88 -7.18
CA GLY A 160 -0.39 1.61 -7.94
C GLY A 160 -1.70 0.84 -8.06
N VAL A 161 -1.65 -0.43 -8.48
CA VAL A 161 -2.86 -1.27 -8.64
C VAL A 161 -3.61 -1.43 -7.32
N TRP A 162 -2.90 -1.71 -6.22
CA TRP A 162 -3.54 -1.84 -4.91
C TRP A 162 -4.10 -0.53 -4.39
N SER A 163 -3.41 0.60 -4.63
CA SER A 163 -3.91 1.93 -4.25
C SER A 163 -5.17 2.30 -5.03
N SER A 164 -5.21 2.05 -6.34
CA SER A 164 -6.41 2.27 -7.15
C SER A 164 -7.58 1.41 -6.69
N PHE A 165 -7.32 0.14 -6.31
CA PHE A 165 -8.37 -0.72 -5.80
C PHE A 165 -8.89 -0.25 -4.43
N ALA A 166 -8.01 0.23 -3.55
CA ALA A 166 -8.41 0.84 -2.29
C ALA A 166 -9.24 2.12 -2.50
N SER A 167 -8.87 2.98 -3.46
CA SER A 167 -9.65 4.16 -3.85
C SER A 167 -11.06 3.80 -4.30
N PHE A 168 -11.20 2.76 -5.12
CA PHE A 168 -12.50 2.26 -5.57
C PHE A 168 -13.38 1.84 -4.39
N LEU A 169 -12.86 1.03 -3.46
CA LEU A 169 -13.62 0.58 -2.29
C LEU A 169 -13.97 1.72 -1.34
N TRP A 170 -13.03 2.66 -1.16
CA TRP A 170 -13.24 3.84 -0.32
C TRP A 170 -14.33 4.76 -0.87
N GLN A 171 -14.34 5.01 -2.19
CA GLN A 171 -15.42 5.76 -2.85
C GLN A 171 -16.75 5.04 -2.75
N ALA A 172 -16.77 3.73 -2.98
CA ALA A 172 -17.98 2.92 -2.87
C ALA A 172 -18.61 3.04 -1.48
N GLU A 173 -17.81 2.95 -0.41
CA GLU A 173 -18.28 3.11 0.97
C GLU A 173 -18.94 4.48 1.22
N ARG A 174 -18.38 5.55 0.63
CA ARG A 174 -18.87 6.93 0.81
C ARG A 174 -20.09 7.26 -0.05
N ASN A 175 -20.20 6.68 -1.23
CA ASN A 175 -21.35 6.88 -2.11
C ASN A 175 -22.59 6.10 -1.64
N GLU A 176 -22.37 5.05 -0.83
CA GLU A 176 -23.43 4.26 -0.19
C GLU A 176 -23.86 4.83 1.18
N SER A 177 -23.16 5.85 1.70
CA SER A 177 -23.42 6.52 3.00
C SER A 177 -24.46 7.64 2.89
#